data_AF-A0A1G1TE51-F1
#
_entry.id   AF-A0A1G1TE51-F1
#
_cell.length_a   1.000
_cell.length_b   1.000
_cell.length_c   1.000
_cell.angle_alpha   90.00
_cell.angle_beta   90.00
_cell.angle_gamma   90.00
#
_symmetry.space_group_name_H-M   'P 1'
#
loop_
_entity.id
_entity.type
_entity.pdbx_description
1 polymer ?
#
loop_
_entity_poly.entity_id
_entity_poly.type
_entity_poly.pdbx_seq_one_letter_code
_entity_poly.pdbx_strand_id
1 'polypeptide(L)'
;MWTFVGRRRRKVWLWLAVERASRRIVAWVTGRRDAATARRLWHALPRRYRRHCWFFTDLFAAYVGVLPRWQHRRCPKGSGGTSIIEAINCSLRQRCGVLVRKSCSFSKSLPMHNARIKIVIDNYNLTLN
;
A
#
# COMPACT_ATOMS: atom_id res chain seq x y z
N MET A 1 -2.65 4.76 -1.62
CA MET A 1 -2.50 5.64 -2.82
C MET A 1 -3.47 5.20 -3.91
N TRP A 2 -3.79 6.01 -4.93
CA TRP A 2 -4.64 5.58 -6.06
C TRP A 2 -4.01 5.87 -7.43
N THR A 3 -4.48 5.17 -8.45
CA THR A 3 -4.07 5.23 -9.86
C THR A 3 -5.24 4.79 -10.78
N PHE A 4 -5.03 4.75 -12.09
CA PHE A 4 -5.99 4.30 -13.11
C PHE A 4 -5.40 3.13 -13.92
N VAL A 5 -6.27 2.26 -14.42
CA VAL A 5 -5.88 1.12 -15.29
C VAL A 5 -6.87 0.97 -16.43
N GLY A 6 -6.40 0.85 -17.66
CA GLY A 6 -7.23 0.68 -18.87
C GLY A 6 -7.93 1.96 -19.32
N ARG A 7 -8.60 2.67 -18.41
CA ARG A 7 -9.28 3.94 -18.66
C ARG A 7 -9.29 4.82 -17.40
N ARG A 8 -9.33 6.15 -17.57
CA ARG A 8 -9.37 7.14 -16.47
C ARG A 8 -10.53 6.95 -15.48
N ARG A 9 -11.64 6.31 -15.89
CA ARG A 9 -12.76 6.02 -14.97
C ARG A 9 -12.49 4.83 -14.04
N ARG A 10 -11.57 3.93 -14.40
CA ARG A 10 -11.25 2.74 -13.61
C ARG A 10 -10.16 3.06 -12.60
N LYS A 11 -10.60 3.59 -11.47
CA LYS A 11 -9.75 3.90 -10.32
C LYS A 11 -9.33 2.63 -9.58
N VAL A 12 -8.04 2.48 -9.32
CA VAL A 12 -7.44 1.38 -8.58
C VAL A 12 -6.63 1.94 -7.41
N TRP A 13 -6.77 1.33 -6.25
CA TRP A 13 -6.03 1.70 -5.04
C TRP A 13 -4.83 0.78 -4.87
N LEU A 14 -3.68 1.38 -4.61
CA LEU A 14 -2.49 0.70 -4.12
C LEU A 14 -2.50 0.76 -2.59
N TRP A 15 -2.55 -0.42 -1.99
CA TRP A 15 -2.45 -0.65 -0.56
C TRP A 15 -1.05 -1.15 -0.24
N LEU A 16 -0.44 -0.61 0.81
CA LEU A 16 0.92 -0.92 1.24
C LEU A 16 0.91 -1.34 2.70
N ALA A 17 1.69 -2.34 3.03
CA ALA A 17 2.10 -2.65 4.39
C ALA A 17 3.61 -2.36 4.51
N VAL A 18 3.96 -1.54 5.49
CA VAL A 18 5.32 -1.03 5.68
C VAL A 18 5.77 -1.37 7.09
N GLU A 19 6.96 -1.95 7.22
CA GLU A 19 7.63 -2.12 8.51
C GLU A 19 8.22 -0.77 8.94
N ARG A 20 7.80 -0.26 10.11
CA ARG A 20 8.17 1.11 10.53
C ARG A 20 9.67 1.27 10.82
N ALA A 21 10.31 0.24 11.38
CA ALA A 21 11.71 0.28 11.78
C ALA A 21 12.65 0.37 10.57
N SER A 22 12.51 -0.55 9.60
CA SER A 22 13.36 -0.56 8.39
C SER A 22 12.82 0.28 7.23
N ARG A 23 11.57 0.74 7.31
CA ARG A 23 10.82 1.38 6.21
C ARG A 23 10.59 0.46 5.01
N ARG A 24 10.91 -0.83 5.09
CA ARG A 24 10.69 -1.79 4.00
C ARG A 24 9.20 -2.00 3.74
N ILE A 25 8.83 -2.06 2.47
CA ILE A 25 7.50 -2.46 2.02
C ILE A 25 7.45 -4.00 2.07
N VAL A 26 6.70 -4.55 3.02
CA VAL A 26 6.67 -6.00 3.30
C VAL A 26 5.53 -6.71 2.58
N ALA A 27 4.48 -5.98 2.20
CA ALA A 27 3.40 -6.47 1.36
C ALA A 27 2.70 -5.31 0.65
N TRP A 28 2.08 -5.59 -0.49
CA TRP A 28 1.26 -4.62 -1.20
C TRP A 28 0.23 -5.34 -2.08
N VAL A 29 -0.89 -4.67 -2.35
CA VAL A 29 -1.92 -5.17 -3.28
C VAL A 29 -2.57 -4.01 -4.04
N THR A 30 -3.04 -4.29 -5.24
CA THR A 30 -3.93 -3.40 -6.00
C THR A 30 -5.38 -3.88 -5.93
N GLY A 31 -6.31 -2.95 -5.77
CA GLY A 31 -7.73 -3.27 -5.67
C GLY A 31 -8.62 -2.06 -5.43
N ARG A 32 -9.82 -2.31 -4.90
CA ARG A 32 -10.75 -1.25 -4.51
C ARG A 32 -10.42 -0.77 -3.09
N ARG A 33 -11.14 0.24 -2.62
CA ARG A 33 -11.03 0.70 -1.23
C ARG A 33 -12.07 -0.01 -0.36
N ASP A 34 -11.94 -1.32 -0.20
CA ASP A 34 -12.91 -2.19 0.48
C ASP A 34 -12.24 -3.23 1.40
N ALA A 35 -13.06 -3.88 2.24
CA ALA A 35 -12.59 -4.91 3.18
C ALA A 35 -12.06 -6.17 2.46
N ALA A 36 -12.55 -6.47 1.25
CA ALA A 36 -12.04 -7.58 0.45
C ALA A 36 -10.56 -7.36 0.05
N THR A 37 -10.22 -6.15 -0.40
CA THR A 37 -8.84 -5.78 -0.73
C THR A 37 -7.96 -5.72 0.52
N ALA A 38 -8.49 -5.25 1.65
CA ALA A 38 -7.78 -5.28 2.93
C ALA A 38 -7.44 -6.72 3.37
N ARG A 39 -8.37 -7.68 3.24
CA ARG A 39 -8.09 -9.11 3.50
C ARG A 39 -7.00 -9.66 2.60
N ARG A 40 -7.01 -9.31 1.30
CA ARG A 40 -5.94 -9.70 0.37
C ARG A 40 -4.58 -9.17 0.82
N LEU A 41 -4.50 -7.93 1.30
CA LEU A 41 -3.27 -7.38 1.88
C LEU A 41 -2.83 -8.18 3.12
N TRP A 42 -3.76 -8.50 4.01
CA TRP A 42 -3.48 -9.29 5.21
C TRP A 42 -2.90 -10.67 4.87
N HIS A 43 -3.47 -11.36 3.88
CA HIS A 43 -2.95 -12.66 3.43
C HIS A 43 -1.61 -12.56 2.72
N ALA A 44 -1.35 -11.45 2.02
CA ALA A 44 -0.07 -11.18 1.38
C ALA A 44 1.06 -10.91 2.40
N LEU A 45 0.76 -10.58 3.65
CA LEU A 45 1.78 -10.40 4.68
C LEU A 45 2.50 -11.73 4.97
N PRO A 46 3.85 -11.71 5.06
CA PRO A 46 4.62 -12.85 5.55
C PRO A 46 4.12 -13.29 6.94
N ARG A 47 4.10 -14.60 7.19
CA ARG A 47 3.52 -15.18 8.43
C ARG A 47 4.10 -14.57 9.72
N ARG A 48 5.39 -14.21 9.71
CA ARG A 48 6.07 -13.57 10.86
C ARG A 48 5.38 -12.27 11.32
N TYR A 49 4.90 -11.45 10.37
CA TYR A 49 4.24 -10.18 10.68
C TYR A 49 2.84 -10.36 11.25
N ARG A 50 2.16 -11.48 10.96
CA ARG A 50 0.77 -11.69 11.38
C ARG A 50 0.61 -12.06 12.86
N ARG A 51 1.66 -12.52 13.53
CA ARG A 51 1.57 -13.01 14.93
C ARG A 51 2.14 -12.03 15.96
N HIS A 52 3.23 -11.34 15.65
CA HIS A 52 4.04 -10.62 16.64
C HIS A 52 4.18 -9.12 16.36
N CYS A 53 3.27 -8.52 15.59
CA CYS A 53 3.38 -7.11 15.20
C CYS A 53 2.13 -6.31 15.54
N TRP A 54 2.35 -5.02 15.79
CA TRP A 54 1.32 -4.00 15.93
C TRP A 54 1.06 -3.34 14.58
N PHE A 55 -0.21 -3.25 14.20
CA PHE A 55 -0.62 -2.62 12.95
C PHE A 55 -1.20 -1.23 13.23
N PHE A 56 -0.53 -0.23 12.70
CA PHE A 56 -0.95 1.16 12.78
C PHE A 56 -1.66 1.54 11.48
N THR A 57 -2.96 1.80 11.54
CA THR A 57 -3.72 2.22 10.35
C THR A 57 -4.52 3.48 10.65
N ASP A 58 -4.98 4.14 9.57
CA ASP A 58 -5.98 5.20 9.69
C ASP A 58 -7.32 4.61 10.20
N LEU A 59 -8.23 5.51 10.60
CA LEU A 59 -9.53 5.15 11.17
C LEU A 59 -10.49 4.48 10.16
N PHE A 60 -10.01 4.03 9.00
CA PHE A 60 -10.84 3.50 7.93
C PHE A 60 -11.54 2.19 8.33
N ALA A 61 -12.86 2.15 8.13
CA ALA A 61 -13.72 1.06 8.59
C ALA A 61 -13.35 -0.32 7.99
N ALA A 62 -12.74 -0.36 6.80
CA ALA A 62 -12.38 -1.62 6.15
C ALA A 62 -11.32 -2.45 6.89
N TYR A 63 -10.60 -1.86 7.85
CA TYR A 63 -9.66 -2.61 8.71
C TYR A 63 -10.36 -3.33 9.86
N VAL A 64 -11.56 -2.87 10.24
CA VAL A 64 -12.37 -3.49 11.29
C VAL A 64 -12.80 -4.87 10.80
N GLY A 65 -12.44 -5.91 11.55
CA GLY A 65 -12.70 -7.31 11.21
C GLY A 65 -11.67 -7.97 10.29
N VAL A 66 -10.70 -7.21 9.76
CA VAL A 66 -9.58 -7.78 8.98
C VAL A 66 -8.33 -7.95 9.85
N LEU A 67 -8.00 -6.93 10.63
CA LEU A 67 -6.88 -6.99 11.55
C LEU A 67 -7.35 -7.52 12.91
N PRO A 68 -6.58 -8.40 13.57
CA PRO A 68 -6.91 -8.83 14.93
C PRO A 68 -7.04 -7.62 15.87
N ARG A 69 -8.13 -7.57 16.63
CA ARG A 69 -8.47 -6.40 17.48
C ARG A 69 -7.33 -6.04 18.44
N TRP A 70 -6.65 -7.05 18.97
CA TRP A 70 -5.53 -6.87 19.90
C TRP A 70 -4.23 -6.42 19.22
N GLN A 71 -4.09 -6.51 17.89
CA GLN A 71 -2.91 -6.00 17.16
C GLN A 71 -3.16 -4.64 16.50
N HIS A 72 -4.42 -4.24 16.35
CA HIS A 72 -4.82 -3.05 15.62
C HIS A 72 -4.75 -1.79 16.50
N ARG A 73 -3.84 -0.88 16.17
CA ARG A 73 -3.75 0.46 16.76
C ARG A 73 -4.28 1.48 15.76
N ARG A 74 -5.42 2.08 16.09
CA ARG A 74 -6.03 3.13 15.26
C ARG A 74 -5.32 4.45 15.57
N CYS A 75 -4.67 5.03 14.56
CA CYS A 75 -3.99 6.32 14.70
C CYS A 75 -4.78 7.39 13.94
N PRO A 76 -5.35 8.39 14.63
CA PRO A 76 -5.91 9.57 13.98
C PRO A 76 -4.83 10.32 13.19
N LYS A 77 -5.27 11.01 12.12
CA LYS A 77 -4.40 11.92 11.36
C LYS A 77 -3.81 12.98 12.31
N GLY A 78 -2.51 13.28 12.15
CA GLY A 78 -1.80 14.26 12.97
C GLY A 78 -0.89 13.67 14.06
N SER A 79 -0.96 12.37 14.33
CA SER A 79 -0.10 11.68 15.31
C SER A 79 1.37 11.47 14.88
N GLY A 80 1.80 12.06 13.76
CA GLY A 80 3.12 11.86 13.15
C GLY A 80 3.37 10.45 12.61
N GLY A 81 2.52 9.47 12.95
CA GLY A 81 2.79 8.06 12.67
C GLY A 81 2.64 7.66 11.19
N THR A 82 1.93 8.46 10.41
CA THR A 82 1.70 8.28 8.97
C THR A 82 2.71 9.01 8.08
N SER A 83 3.61 9.81 8.65
CA SER A 83 4.64 10.56 7.88
C SER A 83 5.51 9.63 7.02
N ILE A 84 5.90 8.48 7.57
CA ILE A 84 6.69 7.46 6.86
C ILE A 84 5.94 6.97 5.61
N ILE A 85 4.65 6.63 5.74
CA ILE A 85 3.90 6.10 4.61
C ILE A 85 3.63 7.19 3.56
N GLU A 86 3.49 8.44 3.98
CA GLU A 86 3.38 9.59 3.08
C GLU A 86 4.67 9.82 2.28
N ALA A 87 5.83 9.77 2.93
CA ALA A 87 7.13 9.86 2.29
C ALA A 87 7.36 8.72 1.27
N ILE A 88 7.03 7.48 1.64
CA ILE A 88 7.10 6.33 0.73
C ILE A 88 6.18 6.52 -0.48
N ASN A 89 4.93 6.94 -0.24
CA ASN A 89 4.00 7.22 -1.33
C ASN A 89 4.49 8.37 -2.23
N CYS A 90 5.26 9.33 -1.71
CA CYS A 90 5.87 10.39 -2.52
C CYS A 90 6.98 9.81 -3.41
N SER A 91 7.91 9.05 -2.83
CA SER A 91 9.02 8.41 -3.54
C SER A 91 8.54 7.48 -4.67
N LEU A 92 7.55 6.64 -4.38
CA LEU A 92 6.96 5.74 -5.39
C LEU A 92 6.33 6.51 -6.56
N ARG A 93 5.73 7.69 -6.33
CA ARG A 93 5.15 8.51 -7.41
C ARG A 93 6.20 9.13 -8.31
N GLN A 94 7.31 9.59 -7.72
CA GLN A 94 8.40 10.18 -8.49
C GLN A 94 9.08 9.13 -9.39
N ARG A 95 9.20 7.88 -8.92
CA ARG A 95 9.85 6.79 -9.65
C ARG A 95 8.93 6.02 -10.59
N CYS A 96 7.61 6.11 -10.41
CA CYS A 96 6.65 5.32 -11.16
C CYS A 96 5.56 6.21 -11.79
N GLY A 97 5.70 6.51 -13.09
CA GLY A 97 4.75 7.36 -13.82
C GLY A 97 3.30 6.85 -13.79
N VAL A 98 3.08 5.54 -13.63
CA VAL A 98 1.71 4.99 -13.50
C VAL A 98 1.05 5.34 -12.17
N LEU A 99 1.80 5.75 -11.15
CA LEU A 99 1.26 6.14 -9.84
C LEU A 99 0.95 7.64 -9.74
N VAL A 100 1.29 8.42 -10.77
CA VAL A 100 1.04 9.86 -10.82
C VAL A 100 -0.46 10.13 -10.92
N ARG A 101 -0.92 11.07 -10.07
CA ARG A 101 -2.34 11.44 -9.98
C ARG A 101 -2.78 12.05 -11.32
N LYS A 102 -3.92 11.60 -11.87
CA LYS A 102 -4.50 12.10 -13.13
C LYS A 102 -3.66 11.82 -14.40
N SER A 103 -2.78 10.82 -14.40
CA SER A 103 -1.86 10.60 -15.51
C SER A 103 -2.53 10.22 -16.85
N CYS A 104 -1.94 10.70 -17.96
CA CYS A 104 -2.09 10.13 -19.30
C CYS A 104 -1.31 8.80 -19.45
N SER A 105 -0.49 8.45 -18.45
CA SER A 105 0.40 7.28 -18.42
C SER A 105 -0.14 6.21 -17.48
N PHE A 106 -1.30 5.64 -17.81
CA PHE A 106 -1.81 4.44 -17.14
C PHE A 106 -1.60 3.21 -18.02
N SER A 107 -1.35 2.07 -17.39
CA SER A 107 -1.26 0.81 -18.14
C SER A 107 -2.63 0.42 -18.68
N LYS A 108 -2.68 -0.07 -19.93
CA LYS A 108 -3.91 -0.65 -20.50
C LYS A 108 -4.30 -1.97 -19.79
N SER A 109 -3.31 -2.70 -19.29
CA SER A 109 -3.43 -4.01 -18.64
C SER A 109 -3.09 -3.94 -17.15
N LEU A 110 -3.90 -4.61 -16.31
CA LEU A 110 -3.67 -4.71 -14.86
C LEU A 110 -2.43 -5.54 -14.50
N PRO A 111 -2.18 -6.70 -15.14
CA PRO A 111 -0.90 -7.42 -14.99
C PRO A 111 0.33 -6.52 -15.21
N MET A 112 0.36 -5.79 -16.32
CA MET A 112 1.48 -4.88 -16.63
C MET A 112 1.58 -3.73 -15.62
N HIS A 113 0.44 -3.23 -15.15
CA HIS A 113 0.39 -2.23 -14.10
C HIS A 113 1.04 -2.73 -12.81
N ASN A 114 0.67 -3.93 -12.38
CA ASN A 114 1.22 -4.56 -11.18
C ASN A 114 2.71 -4.86 -11.36
N ALA A 115 3.16 -5.33 -12.52
CA ALA A 115 4.58 -5.57 -12.80
C ALA A 115 5.43 -4.31 -12.66
N ARG A 116 4.98 -3.17 -13.23
CA ARG A 116 5.67 -1.88 -13.10
C ARG A 116 5.76 -1.39 -11.65
N ILE A 117 4.67 -1.56 -10.89
CA ILE A 117 4.66 -1.23 -9.45
C ILE A 117 5.63 -2.13 -8.69
N LYS A 118 5.62 -3.44 -8.99
CA LYS A 118 6.50 -4.43 -8.36
C LYS A 118 7.97 -4.04 -8.51
N ILE A 119 8.42 -3.75 -9.73
CA ILE A 119 9.80 -3.37 -10.02
C ILE A 119 10.23 -2.16 -9.18
N VAL A 120 9.38 -1.13 -9.08
CA VAL A 120 9.70 0.07 -8.32
C VAL A 120 9.74 -0.19 -6.81
N ILE A 121 8.83 -1.04 -6.29
CA ILE A 121 8.82 -1.44 -4.88
C ILE A 121 10.04 -2.29 -4.54
N ASP A 122 10.40 -3.25 -5.39
CA ASP A 122 11.57 -4.10 -5.18
C ASP A 122 12.85 -3.25 -5.19
N ASN A 123 12.99 -2.33 -6.16
CA ASN A 123 14.11 -1.40 -6.21
C ASN A 123 14.15 -0.48 -4.98
N TYR A 124 12.99 0.04 -4.53
CA TYR A 124 12.90 0.82 -3.29
C TYR A 124 13.42 0.02 -2.09
N ASN A 125 12.99 -1.23 -1.94
CA ASN A 125 13.44 -2.09 -0.84
C ASN A 125 14.94 -2.42 -0.91
N LEU A 126 15.51 -2.54 -2.11
CA LEU A 126 16.96 -2.75 -2.31
C LEU A 126 17.80 -1.52 -1.92
N THR A 127 17.24 -0.31 -2.07
CA THR A 127 17.93 0.93 -1.65
C THR A 127 17.93 1.17 -0.14
N LEU A 128 17.19 0.34 0.62
CA LEU A 128 17.19 0.38 2.09
C LEU A 128 18.27 -0.59 2.56
N ASN A 129 19.39 -0.06 3.07
CA ASN A 129 20.46 -0.81 3.73
C ASN A 129 19.88 -1.66 4.87
#